data_AF-A0A100WST8-F1
#
_entry.id   AF-A0A100WST8-F1
#
_cell.length_a   1.000
_cell.length_b   1.000
_cell.length_c   1.000
_cell.angle_alpha   90.00
_cell.angle_beta   90.00
_cell.angle_gamma   90.00
#
_symmetry.space_group_name_H-M   'P 1'
#
loop_
_entity.id
_entity.type
_entity.pdbx_description
1 polymer ?
#
loop_
_entity_poly.entity_id
_entity_poly.type
_entity_poly.pdbx_seq_one_letter_code
_entity_poly.pdbx_strand_id
1 'polypeptide(L)'
;MNTKKYLVPIALATLTLTACGTTTTTEPSAAPSSSAAASSGSAVKDLERSRGDSVDQERAAAAEAGLPSSLDIEYALAVAKDHKPFVFGTAGCGWVRLPDDGSLWALHDTGSPALTRDHAAESAWRADPDRDVPRCKPVSGIPTADDPTAAQPYRWTADYGNQYLRWGGKVYILPSTVGVGLALTPVS
;
A
#
# COMPACT_ATOMS: atom_id res chain seq x y z
N MET A 1 -21.18 -26.00 25.71
CA MET A 1 -20.11 -26.99 25.91
C MET A 1 -20.13 -27.97 24.76
N ASN A 2 -19.10 -27.96 23.90
CA ASN A 2 -18.51 -29.15 23.29
C ASN A 2 -17.31 -28.72 22.45
N THR A 3 -16.13 -28.85 23.06
CA THR A 3 -14.83 -28.44 22.52
C THR A 3 -14.14 -29.67 21.96
N LYS A 4 -13.87 -29.72 20.66
CA LYS A 4 -12.95 -30.70 20.07
C LYS A 4 -11.62 -30.02 19.75
N LYS A 5 -10.58 -30.41 20.48
CA LYS A 5 -9.19 -29.99 20.30
C LYS A 5 -8.53 -30.96 19.33
N TYR A 6 -7.86 -30.47 18.29
CA TYR A 6 -6.95 -31.25 17.47
C TYR A 6 -5.56 -30.59 17.50
N LEU A 7 -4.56 -31.40 17.87
CA LEU A 7 -3.14 -31.05 17.98
C LEU A 7 -2.40 -31.52 16.71
N VAL A 8 -1.73 -30.55 16.03
CA VAL A 8 -0.32 -30.47 15.54
C VAL A 8 0.35 -31.76 14.99
N PRO A 9 1.05 -31.71 13.84
CA PRO A 9 2.51 -31.44 13.88
C PRO A 9 3.05 -30.48 12.80
N ILE A 10 4.00 -29.66 13.22
CA ILE A 10 4.89 -28.83 12.39
C ILE A 10 6.08 -29.70 11.98
N ALA A 11 6.36 -29.81 10.68
CA ALA A 11 7.54 -30.51 10.18
C ALA A 11 8.71 -29.52 10.02
N LEU A 12 9.81 -29.74 10.75
CA LEU A 12 11.10 -29.08 10.52
C LEU A 12 11.81 -29.76 9.34
N ALA A 13 12.17 -28.99 8.33
CA ALA A 13 13.09 -29.44 7.28
C ALA A 13 14.54 -29.14 7.69
N THR A 14 15.30 -30.19 8.00
CA THR A 14 16.74 -30.15 8.22
C THR A 14 17.48 -30.23 6.89
N LEU A 15 18.18 -29.16 6.49
CA LEU A 15 19.11 -29.16 5.35
C LEU A 15 20.48 -29.68 5.81
N THR A 16 20.84 -30.87 5.37
CA THR A 16 22.17 -31.48 5.54
C THR A 16 23.15 -30.88 4.52
N LEU A 17 24.21 -30.19 4.97
CA LEU A 17 25.37 -29.87 4.15
C LEU A 17 26.29 -31.09 4.06
N THR A 18 26.39 -31.68 2.86
CA THR A 18 27.36 -32.74 2.57
C THR A 18 28.67 -32.10 2.10
N ALA A 19 29.67 -32.12 2.96
CA ALA A 19 31.06 -31.84 2.61
C ALA A 19 31.76 -33.17 2.24
N CYS A 20 32.38 -33.23 1.06
CA CYS A 20 33.40 -34.18 0.63
C CYS A 20 33.93 -33.60 -0.69
N GLY A 21 35.22 -33.40 -0.98
CA GLY A 21 36.47 -33.96 -0.52
C GLY A 21 37.39 -33.85 -1.74
N THR A 22 38.57 -33.28 -1.55
CA THR A 22 39.58 -32.90 -2.55
C THR A 22 40.26 -34.09 -3.22
N THR A 23 40.48 -34.04 -4.54
CA THR A 23 41.69 -34.57 -5.22
C THR A 23 41.96 -33.91 -6.59
N THR A 24 43.03 -33.12 -6.61
CA THR A 24 44.07 -32.82 -7.61
C THR A 24 43.94 -33.37 -9.04
N THR A 25 44.04 -32.47 -10.04
CA THR A 25 44.83 -32.65 -11.29
C THR A 25 45.21 -31.26 -11.83
N THR A 26 46.50 -31.08 -12.13
CA THR A 26 47.14 -29.84 -12.57
C THR A 26 46.99 -29.62 -14.08
N GLU A 27 46.46 -28.45 -14.44
CA GLU A 27 46.63 -27.60 -15.65
C GLU A 27 46.67 -28.19 -17.08
N PRO A 28 46.04 -27.47 -18.03
CA PRO A 28 46.74 -26.32 -18.60
C PRO A 28 46.03 -24.99 -18.29
N SER A 29 46.81 -23.99 -17.88
CA SER A 29 46.45 -22.58 -17.84
C SER A 29 46.15 -22.15 -19.27
N ALA A 30 44.88 -22.28 -19.63
CA ALA A 30 44.27 -21.34 -20.54
C ALA A 30 44.11 -20.05 -19.75
N ALA A 31 44.90 -19.04 -20.11
CA ALA A 31 44.70 -17.67 -19.65
C ALA A 31 43.21 -17.36 -19.66
N PRO A 32 42.63 -16.67 -18.66
CA PRO A 32 41.31 -16.10 -18.84
C PRO A 32 41.45 -15.11 -19.99
N SER A 33 41.04 -15.52 -21.19
CA SER A 33 40.81 -14.59 -22.28
C SER A 33 39.82 -13.58 -21.72
N SER A 34 40.36 -12.40 -21.39
CA SER A 34 39.63 -11.19 -21.14
C SER A 34 38.82 -10.89 -22.40
N SER A 35 37.67 -11.53 -22.48
CA SER A 35 36.53 -11.07 -23.25
C SER A 35 35.40 -10.81 -22.26
N ALA A 36 35.71 -10.04 -21.21
CA ALA A 36 34.79 -8.98 -20.86
C ALA A 36 34.74 -8.10 -22.11
N ALA A 37 33.84 -8.43 -23.03
CA ALA A 37 33.34 -7.45 -23.95
C ALA A 37 32.89 -6.32 -23.03
N ALA A 38 33.69 -5.25 -22.95
CA ALA A 38 33.24 -4.03 -22.36
C ALA A 38 31.97 -3.72 -23.14
N SER A 39 30.81 -3.91 -22.51
CA SER A 39 29.57 -3.40 -23.06
C SER A 39 29.88 -1.95 -23.35
N SER A 40 29.99 -1.59 -24.63
CA SER A 40 30.02 -0.22 -25.11
C SER A 40 28.62 0.40 -24.90
N GLY A 41 28.06 0.18 -23.71
CA GLY A 41 26.88 0.81 -23.19
C GLY A 41 27.29 2.20 -22.75
N SER A 42 26.64 3.20 -23.32
CA SER A 42 26.72 4.53 -22.77
C SER A 42 26.24 4.46 -21.32
N ALA A 43 27.04 4.95 -20.38
CA ALA A 43 26.65 5.05 -18.97
C ALA A 43 25.30 5.78 -18.79
N VAL A 44 24.96 6.69 -19.71
CA VAL A 44 23.65 7.36 -19.77
C VAL A 44 22.53 6.36 -20.08
N LYS A 45 22.71 5.46 -21.05
CA LYS A 45 21.71 4.43 -21.39
C LYS A 45 21.50 3.42 -20.27
N ASP A 46 22.57 3.09 -19.54
CA ASP A 46 22.47 2.17 -18.40
C ASP A 46 21.76 2.85 -17.22
N LEU A 47 22.00 4.14 -16.99
CA LEU A 47 21.23 4.93 -16.02
C LEU A 47 19.76 5.08 -16.42
N GLU A 48 19.47 5.36 -17.70
CA GLU A 48 18.10 5.44 -18.22
C GLU A 48 17.36 4.11 -18.06
N ARG A 49 18.01 2.99 -18.35
CA ARG A 49 17.44 1.65 -18.12
C ARG A 49 17.16 1.41 -16.64
N SER A 50 18.14 1.65 -15.77
CA SER A 50 17.98 1.47 -14.33
C SER A 50 16.86 2.34 -13.75
N ARG A 51 16.67 3.56 -14.26
CA ARG A 51 15.56 4.44 -13.88
C ARG A 51 14.22 3.94 -14.42
N GLY A 52 14.20 3.41 -15.64
CA GLY A 52 13.01 2.77 -16.20
C GLY A 52 12.57 1.58 -15.34
N ASP A 53 13.51 0.69 -15.00
CA ASP A 53 13.25 -0.48 -14.17
C ASP A 53 12.71 -0.10 -12.78
N SER A 54 13.22 0.97 -12.15
CA SER A 54 12.73 1.44 -10.86
C SER A 54 11.31 2.02 -10.97
N VAL A 55 11.04 2.82 -12.00
CA VAL A 55 9.70 3.38 -12.25
C VAL A 55 8.68 2.26 -12.49
N ASP A 56 9.03 1.26 -13.29
CA ASP A 56 8.16 0.10 -13.56
C ASP A 56 7.89 -0.71 -12.28
N GLN A 57 8.90 -0.86 -11.41
CA GLN A 57 8.75 -1.55 -10.12
C GLN A 57 7.83 -0.77 -9.17
N GLU A 58 8.02 0.55 -9.04
CA GLU A 58 7.16 1.40 -8.22
C GLU A 58 5.71 1.39 -8.73
N ARG A 59 5.52 1.46 -10.04
CA ARG A 59 4.21 1.38 -10.69
C ARG A 59 3.55 0.03 -10.43
N ALA A 60 4.28 -1.08 -10.53
CA ALA A 60 3.77 -2.40 -10.21
C ALA A 60 3.35 -2.51 -8.73
N ALA A 61 4.14 -1.97 -7.81
CA ALA A 61 3.81 -1.94 -6.38
C ALA A 61 2.55 -1.08 -6.09
N ALA A 62 2.42 0.07 -6.75
CA ALA A 62 1.22 0.91 -6.66
C ALA A 62 -0.03 0.16 -7.15
N ALA A 63 0.09 -0.50 -8.31
CA ALA A 63 -0.99 -1.30 -8.88
C ALA A 63 -1.38 -2.46 -7.94
N GLU A 64 -0.42 -3.20 -7.40
CA GLU A 64 -0.68 -4.28 -6.43
C GLU A 64 -1.41 -3.75 -5.18
N ALA A 65 -0.97 -2.61 -4.67
CA ALA A 65 -1.60 -1.95 -3.53
C ALA A 65 -2.99 -1.37 -3.84
N GLY A 66 -3.35 -1.22 -5.11
CA GLY A 66 -4.55 -0.52 -5.57
C GLY A 66 -4.52 0.96 -5.20
N LEU A 67 -3.35 1.58 -5.36
CA LEU A 67 -3.09 2.98 -5.04
C LEU A 67 -2.56 3.74 -6.26
N PRO A 68 -2.76 5.06 -6.33
CA PRO A 68 -2.17 5.86 -7.39
C PRO A 68 -0.64 5.94 -7.24
N SER A 69 0.07 5.91 -8.36
CA SER A 69 1.55 5.95 -8.45
C SER A 69 2.15 7.26 -7.94
N SER A 70 1.34 8.32 -7.80
CA SER A 70 1.76 9.62 -7.29
C SER A 70 1.98 9.66 -5.78
N LEU A 71 1.67 8.58 -5.07
CA LEU A 71 1.87 8.47 -3.62
C LEU A 71 3.22 7.81 -3.31
N ASP A 72 3.71 8.06 -2.10
CA ASP A 72 4.76 7.24 -1.50
C ASP A 72 4.17 5.88 -1.09
N ILE A 73 4.28 4.90 -2.00
CA ILE A 73 3.72 3.55 -1.81
C ILE A 73 4.41 2.83 -0.66
N GLU A 74 5.73 2.98 -0.50
CA GLU A 74 6.47 2.35 0.59
C GLU A 74 5.98 2.86 1.95
N TYR A 75 5.77 4.17 2.08
CA TYR A 75 5.21 4.76 3.27
C TYR A 75 3.77 4.28 3.52
N ALA A 76 2.90 4.27 2.49
CA ALA A 76 1.53 3.77 2.64
C ALA A 76 1.48 2.31 3.13
N LEU A 77 2.38 1.46 2.62
CA LEU A 77 2.51 0.07 3.06
C LEU A 77 3.11 -0.06 4.47
N ALA A 78 4.04 0.81 4.86
CA ALA A 78 4.55 0.87 6.23
C ALA A 78 3.46 1.29 7.23
N VAL A 79 2.63 2.28 6.87
CA VAL A 79 1.46 2.70 7.67
C VAL A 79 0.47 1.55 7.86
N ALA A 80 0.24 0.75 6.82
CA ALA A 80 -0.60 -0.43 6.91
C ALA A 80 -0.01 -1.49 7.87
N LYS A 81 1.32 -1.73 7.84
CA LYS A 81 2.02 -2.63 8.78
C LYS A 81 1.91 -2.16 10.23
N ASP A 82 1.83 -0.85 10.45
CA ASP A 82 1.59 -0.22 11.75
C ASP A 82 0.12 -0.30 12.22
N HIS A 83 -0.77 -0.94 11.45
CA HIS A 83 -2.22 -0.98 11.68
C HIS A 83 -2.86 0.40 11.84
N LYS A 84 -2.43 1.37 11.02
CA LYS A 84 -2.98 2.73 11.00
C LYS A 84 -3.76 2.98 9.70
N PRO A 85 -4.88 3.71 9.76
CA PRO A 85 -5.50 4.23 8.54
C PRO A 85 -4.56 5.23 7.84
N PHE A 86 -4.55 5.18 6.51
CA PHE A 86 -3.78 6.10 5.67
C PHE A 86 -4.74 6.96 4.87
N VAL A 87 -4.66 8.29 5.02
CA VAL A 87 -5.54 9.23 4.31
C VAL A 87 -4.73 9.95 3.23
N PHE A 88 -5.23 10.00 2.00
CA PHE A 88 -4.55 10.63 0.87
C PHE A 88 -5.54 11.27 -0.09
N GLY A 89 -5.05 12.17 -0.95
CA GLY A 89 -5.84 12.81 -1.99
C GLY A 89 -5.12 12.89 -3.32
N THR A 90 -5.89 12.79 -4.40
CA THR A 90 -5.43 12.97 -5.78
C THR A 90 -6.59 13.51 -6.62
N ALA A 91 -6.29 14.31 -7.65
CA ALA A 91 -7.28 14.91 -8.56
C ALA A 91 -8.47 15.63 -7.86
N GLY A 92 -8.24 16.23 -6.67
CA GLY A 92 -9.27 16.92 -5.88
C GLY A 92 -10.19 16.01 -5.07
N CYS A 93 -9.90 14.71 -5.06
CA CYS A 93 -10.60 13.68 -4.31
C CYS A 93 -9.79 13.26 -3.09
N GLY A 94 -10.46 12.74 -2.06
CA GLY A 94 -9.81 12.15 -0.88
C GLY A 94 -10.32 10.75 -0.58
N TRP A 95 -9.45 9.91 -0.03
CA TRP A 95 -9.75 8.55 0.42
C TRP A 95 -9.07 8.26 1.76
N VAL A 96 -9.68 7.35 2.52
CA VAL A 96 -9.02 6.64 3.62
C VAL A 96 -8.81 5.19 3.20
N ARG A 97 -7.56 4.75 3.27
CA ARG A 97 -7.17 3.35 3.19
C ARG A 97 -7.14 2.75 4.59
N LEU A 98 -7.86 1.65 4.79
CA LEU A 98 -7.80 0.90 6.04
C LEU A 98 -6.70 -0.17 5.97
N PRO A 99 -6.00 -0.44 7.08
CA PRO A 99 -4.84 -1.32 7.09
C PRO A 99 -5.19 -2.81 7.01
N ASP A 100 -6.39 -3.22 7.42
CA ASP A 100 -6.74 -4.64 7.59
C ASP A 100 -6.86 -5.39 6.26
N ASP A 101 -7.59 -4.82 5.30
CA ASP A 101 -7.84 -5.43 3.99
C ASP A 101 -7.42 -4.53 2.83
N GLY A 102 -6.86 -3.36 3.12
CA GLY A 102 -6.53 -2.38 2.10
C GLY A 102 -7.77 -1.83 1.40
N SER A 103 -8.92 -1.80 2.05
CA SER A 103 -10.11 -1.15 1.49
C SER A 103 -9.92 0.36 1.39
N LEU A 104 -10.42 0.94 0.30
CA LEU A 104 -10.46 2.39 0.12
C LEU A 104 -11.88 2.90 0.40
N TRP A 105 -11.96 3.98 1.16
CA TRP A 105 -13.21 4.61 1.55
C TRP A 105 -13.21 6.06 1.08
N ALA A 106 -14.18 6.40 0.24
CA ALA A 106 -14.26 7.71 -0.38
C ALA A 106 -14.63 8.78 0.66
N LEU A 107 -13.82 9.84 0.76
CA LEU A 107 -14.12 11.03 1.57
C LEU A 107 -14.95 12.07 0.80
N HIS A 108 -15.27 11.80 -0.45
CA HIS A 108 -16.01 12.66 -1.34
C HIS A 108 -17.40 12.09 -1.65
N ASP A 109 -18.24 12.87 -2.34
CA ASP A 109 -19.63 12.50 -2.60
C ASP A 109 -19.71 11.36 -3.61
N THR A 110 -20.21 10.21 -3.15
CA THR A 110 -20.57 9.07 -4.00
C THR A 110 -22.09 8.86 -4.05
N GLY A 111 -22.88 9.89 -3.72
CA GLY A 111 -24.34 9.83 -3.57
C GLY A 111 -24.81 9.50 -2.15
N SER A 112 -23.92 9.55 -1.15
CA SER A 112 -24.24 9.27 0.26
C SER A 112 -23.35 10.09 1.20
N PRO A 113 -23.89 10.61 2.33
CA PRO A 113 -23.06 11.22 3.37
C PRO A 113 -22.22 10.19 4.15
N ALA A 114 -22.70 8.95 4.21
CA ALA A 114 -22.01 7.84 4.84
C ALA A 114 -20.78 7.45 4.03
N LEU A 115 -19.73 7.01 4.72
CA LEU A 115 -18.56 6.45 4.08
C LEU A 115 -18.95 5.19 3.30
N THR A 116 -18.52 5.14 2.05
CA THR A 116 -18.71 4.02 1.15
C THR A 116 -17.35 3.50 0.69
N ARG A 117 -17.25 2.17 0.56
CA ARG A 117 -16.06 1.55 -0.02
C ARG A 117 -16.03 1.83 -1.52
N ASP A 118 -14.91 2.34 -2.00
CA ASP A 118 -14.72 2.75 -3.39
C ASP A 118 -14.06 1.64 -4.20
N HIS A 119 -14.84 0.61 -4.53
CA HIS A 119 -14.39 -0.50 -5.37
C HIS A 119 -13.96 -0.07 -6.77
N ALA A 120 -14.49 1.06 -7.27
CA ALA A 120 -14.18 1.56 -8.59
C ALA A 120 -12.77 2.14 -8.64
N ALA A 121 -12.40 2.99 -7.68
CA ALA A 121 -11.03 3.52 -7.56
C ALA A 121 -10.03 2.38 -7.29
N GLU A 122 -10.37 1.47 -6.38
CA GLU A 122 -9.57 0.27 -6.09
C GLU A 122 -9.27 -0.55 -7.36
N SER A 123 -10.28 -0.81 -8.19
CA SER A 123 -10.11 -1.59 -9.42
C SER A 123 -9.40 -0.79 -10.52
N ALA A 124 -9.65 0.51 -10.59
CA ALA A 124 -9.01 1.41 -11.54
C ALA A 124 -7.50 1.48 -11.32
N TRP A 125 -7.04 1.69 -10.09
CA TRP A 125 -5.61 1.77 -9.79
C TRP A 125 -4.90 0.44 -9.83
N ARG A 126 -5.58 -0.67 -9.53
CA ARG A 126 -5.03 -2.02 -9.80
C ARG A 126 -4.79 -2.27 -11.28
N ALA A 127 -5.64 -1.74 -12.15
CA ALA A 127 -5.48 -1.89 -13.59
C ALA A 127 -4.45 -0.90 -14.16
N ASP A 128 -4.45 0.33 -13.65
CA ASP A 128 -3.57 1.42 -14.07
C ASP A 128 -3.39 2.43 -12.92
N PRO A 129 -2.24 2.42 -12.22
CA PRO A 129 -2.02 3.29 -11.07
C PRO A 129 -1.81 4.76 -11.45
N ASP A 130 -1.64 5.08 -12.75
CA ASP A 130 -1.59 6.47 -13.24
C ASP A 130 -3.00 7.00 -13.59
N ARG A 131 -4.03 6.17 -13.40
CA ARG A 131 -5.39 6.53 -13.78
C ARG A 131 -5.94 7.63 -12.91
N ASP A 132 -6.33 8.72 -13.57
CA ASP A 132 -7.19 9.72 -12.96
C ASP A 132 -8.58 9.15 -12.67
N VAL A 133 -8.99 9.26 -11.41
CA VAL A 133 -10.35 8.95 -10.98
C VAL A 133 -11.17 10.25 -11.05
N PRO A 134 -12.16 10.35 -11.95
CA PRO A 134 -12.77 11.63 -12.29
C PRO A 134 -13.68 12.20 -11.18
N ARG A 135 -13.53 13.52 -10.98
CA ARG A 135 -14.47 14.50 -10.38
C ARG A 135 -15.25 14.06 -9.14
N CYS A 136 -14.64 14.36 -8.01
CA CYS A 136 -15.21 14.23 -6.69
C CYS A 136 -15.86 15.54 -6.24
N LYS A 137 -17.14 15.49 -5.87
CA LYS A 137 -17.80 16.65 -5.23
C LYS A 137 -17.59 16.59 -3.72
N PRO A 138 -17.52 17.74 -3.05
CA PRO A 138 -17.63 17.77 -1.60
C PRO A 138 -18.93 17.08 -1.15
N VAL A 139 -18.83 16.22 -0.14
CA VAL A 139 -19.99 15.54 0.47
C VAL A 139 -20.82 16.56 1.22
N SER A 140 -22.13 16.50 1.06
CA SER A 140 -23.08 17.24 1.89
C SER A 140 -23.82 16.31 2.84
N GLY A 141 -24.32 16.84 3.96
CA GLY A 141 -25.11 16.07 4.92
C GLY A 141 -24.32 15.07 5.77
N ILE A 142 -23.00 15.23 5.91
CA ILE A 142 -22.20 14.45 6.86
C ILE A 142 -22.81 14.61 8.27
N PRO A 143 -23.05 13.52 9.03
CA PRO A 143 -23.59 13.59 10.38
C PRO A 143 -22.77 14.51 11.28
N THR A 144 -23.41 15.09 12.31
CA THR A 144 -22.76 16.03 13.24
C THR A 144 -22.41 15.42 14.60
N ALA A 145 -22.60 14.11 14.74
CA ALA A 145 -22.30 13.36 15.95
C ALA A 145 -21.76 11.99 15.58
N ASP A 146 -20.96 11.42 16.48
CA ASP A 146 -20.45 10.07 16.36
C ASP A 146 -21.57 9.02 16.52
N ASP A 147 -21.38 7.85 15.91
CA ASP A 147 -22.21 6.66 16.08
C ASP A 147 -21.32 5.46 16.40
N PRO A 148 -21.18 5.10 17.70
CA PRO A 148 -20.36 3.97 18.12
C PRO A 148 -20.94 2.61 17.72
N THR A 149 -22.19 2.57 17.23
CA THR A 149 -22.86 1.33 16.80
C THR A 149 -22.67 1.03 15.31
N ALA A 150 -22.08 1.96 14.56
CA ALA A 150 -21.79 1.78 13.15
C ALA A 150 -20.84 0.60 12.91
N ALA A 151 -21.25 -0.33 12.05
CA ALA A 151 -20.48 -1.53 11.70
C ALA A 151 -19.34 -1.26 10.69
N GLN A 152 -19.37 -0.11 10.04
CA GLN A 152 -18.41 0.33 9.04
C GLN A 152 -17.61 1.52 9.58
N PRO A 153 -16.50 1.91 8.92
CA PRO A 153 -15.85 3.17 9.25
C PRO A 153 -16.87 4.29 9.21
N TYR A 154 -16.94 5.05 10.30
CA TYR A 154 -17.99 6.06 10.47
C TYR A 154 -17.37 7.44 10.47
N ARG A 155 -17.96 8.37 9.72
CA ARG A 155 -17.50 9.75 9.62
C ARG A 155 -18.56 10.71 10.08
N TRP A 156 -18.15 11.71 10.85
CA TRP A 156 -18.98 12.83 11.26
C TRP A 156 -18.17 14.13 11.27
N THR A 157 -18.87 15.25 11.40
CA THR A 157 -18.30 16.58 11.59
C THR A 157 -18.59 17.05 13.01
N ALA A 158 -17.58 17.48 13.74
CA ALA A 158 -17.73 18.08 15.07
C ALA A 158 -16.70 19.20 15.27
N ASP A 159 -16.70 19.84 16.44
CA ASP A 159 -15.68 20.79 16.91
C ASP A 159 -15.09 21.71 15.84
N TYR A 160 -15.71 22.86 15.62
CA TYR A 160 -15.24 23.87 14.64
C TYR A 160 -15.19 23.36 13.19
N GLY A 161 -16.00 22.36 12.85
CA GLY A 161 -16.10 21.84 11.49
C GLY A 161 -15.05 20.80 11.12
N ASN A 162 -14.32 20.27 12.10
CA ASN A 162 -13.40 19.16 11.90
C ASN A 162 -14.16 17.89 11.53
N GLN A 163 -13.63 17.13 10.58
CA GLN A 163 -14.14 15.81 10.26
C GLN A 163 -13.40 14.76 11.09
N TYR A 164 -14.15 13.79 11.58
CA TYR A 164 -13.65 12.69 12.38
C TYR A 164 -13.98 11.37 11.72
N LEU A 165 -13.16 10.36 11.99
CA LEU A 165 -13.33 8.99 11.55
C LEU A 165 -13.31 8.07 12.78
N ARG A 166 -14.29 7.19 12.91
CA ARG A 166 -14.27 6.06 13.83
C ARG A 166 -13.98 4.79 13.06
N TRP A 167 -12.96 4.06 13.50
CA TRP A 167 -12.61 2.76 12.94
C TRP A 167 -11.81 1.94 13.96
N GLY A 168 -12.07 0.64 14.06
CA GLY A 168 -11.37 -0.24 15.00
C GLY A 168 -11.50 0.20 16.47
N GLY A 169 -12.66 0.75 16.85
CA GLY A 169 -12.91 1.27 18.21
C GLY A 169 -12.19 2.59 18.56
N LYS A 170 -11.38 3.13 17.64
CA LYS A 170 -10.62 4.36 17.81
C LYS A 170 -11.24 5.49 17.00
N VAL A 171 -10.98 6.73 17.44
CA VAL A 171 -11.39 7.95 16.73
C VAL A 171 -10.15 8.64 16.19
N TYR A 172 -10.24 9.18 14.98
CA TYR A 172 -9.17 9.88 14.27
C TYR A 172 -9.70 11.22 13.76
N ILE A 173 -8.85 12.24 13.67
CA ILE A 173 -9.17 13.49 12.97
C ILE A 173 -8.78 13.33 11.51
N LEU A 174 -9.73 13.61 10.61
CA LEU A 174 -9.45 13.70 9.18
C LEU A 174 -8.95 15.12 8.86
N PRO A 175 -7.81 15.25 8.16
CA PRO A 175 -7.29 16.55 7.78
C PRO A 175 -8.23 17.23 6.78
N SER A 176 -8.42 18.55 6.94
CA SER A 176 -9.29 19.35 6.08
C SER A 176 -8.81 19.44 4.63
N THR A 177 -7.49 19.27 4.42
CA THR A 177 -6.88 19.15 3.10
C THR A 177 -6.05 17.87 3.07
N VAL A 178 -6.32 17.01 2.11
CA VAL A 178 -5.57 15.77 1.94
C VAL A 178 -4.62 15.92 0.76
N GLY A 179 -3.31 15.89 1.06
CA GLY A 179 -2.23 15.92 0.05
C GLY A 179 -1.76 14.52 -0.33
N VAL A 180 -0.45 14.36 -0.54
CA VAL A 180 0.23 13.13 -0.99
C VAL A 180 0.19 11.94 -0.01
N GLY A 181 -0.58 12.05 1.08
CA GLY A 181 -0.84 10.95 2.01
C GLY A 181 -0.24 11.12 3.40
N LEU A 182 -0.95 10.66 4.43
CA LEU A 182 -0.49 10.65 5.83
C LEU A 182 -1.13 9.54 6.66
N ALA A 183 -0.39 9.05 7.65
CA ALA A 183 -0.89 8.13 8.66
C ALA A 183 -1.79 8.86 9.65
N LEU A 184 -3.00 8.35 9.86
CA LEU A 184 -3.88 8.87 10.91
C LEU A 184 -3.41 8.38 12.29
N THR A 185 -3.51 9.27 13.27
CA THR A 185 -3.26 8.97 14.68
C THR A 185 -4.55 9.12 15.47
N PRO A 186 -4.80 8.24 16.46
CA PRO A 186 -6.02 8.35 17.26
C PRO A 186 -6.01 9.64 18.07
N VAL A 187 -7.17 10.30 18.17
CA VAL A 187 -7.39 11.30 19.22
C VAL A 187 -7.42 10.59 20.57
N SER A 188 -6.65 11.13 21.51
CA SER A 188 -6.43 10.57 22.85
C SER A 188 -7.64 10.72 23.75
#